data_AF-A0A7J4QQP3-F1
#
_entry.id   AF-A0A7J4QQP3-F1
#
_cell.length_a   1.000
_cell.length_b   1.000
_cell.length_c   1.000
_cell.angle_alpha   90.00
_cell.angle_beta   90.00
_cell.angle_gamma   90.00
#
_symmetry.space_group_name_H-M   'P 1'
#
loop_
_entity.id
_entity.type
_entity.pdbx_description
1 polymer ?
#
loop_
_entity_poly.entity_id
_entity_poly.type
_entity_poly.pdbx_seq_one_letter_code
_entity_poly.pdbx_strand_id
1 'polypeptide(L)'
;MKATMSGFDLRAVAQELDAFAGAYVKKAYMPHYEQIVLRINPKESDQFDLVLVRGSRIYTSQRDRPMPMTPPPFAMVLRKHLKNARMTAVRQLGFDRVLGFDFDTKHGTYHLYVEVFRDGNIILTDQDGVIIQPLTHASYAGRTLKKGV
;
A
#
# COMPACT_ATOMS: atom_id res chain seq x y z
N MET A 1 -0.54 15.04 -14.93
CA MET A 1 -1.00 13.94 -14.04
C MET A 1 -1.96 14.54 -13.01
N LYS A 2 -3.16 13.97 -12.81
CA LYS A 2 -4.17 14.46 -11.84
C LYS A 2 -3.57 14.62 -10.43
N ALA A 3 -3.88 15.73 -9.76
CA ALA A 3 -3.35 16.03 -8.42
C ALA A 3 -3.99 15.18 -7.30
N THR A 4 -5.22 14.70 -7.51
CA THR A 4 -5.98 13.91 -6.54
C THR A 4 -6.94 12.97 -7.29
N MET A 5 -7.07 11.73 -6.81
CA MET A 5 -7.99 10.74 -7.36
C MET A 5 -9.36 10.81 -6.68
N SER A 6 -10.42 10.72 -7.49
CA SER A 6 -11.79 10.54 -6.98
C SER A 6 -12.04 9.08 -6.56
N GLY A 7 -13.16 8.82 -5.88
CA GLY A 7 -13.57 7.45 -5.56
C GLY A 7 -13.80 6.58 -6.81
N PHE A 8 -14.29 7.19 -7.89
CA PHE A 8 -14.48 6.50 -9.17
C PHE A 8 -13.15 6.16 -9.84
N ASP A 9 -12.19 7.09 -9.84
CA ASP A 9 -10.83 6.82 -10.31
C ASP A 9 -10.20 5.66 -9.50
N LEU A 10 -10.43 5.64 -8.17
CA LEU A 10 -9.96 4.56 -7.29
C LEU A 10 -10.60 3.21 -7.62
N ARG A 11 -11.88 3.19 -7.97
CA ARG A 11 -12.58 1.95 -8.34
C ARG A 11 -11.96 1.30 -9.57
N ALA A 12 -11.67 2.11 -10.59
CA ALA A 12 -11.00 1.65 -11.80
C ALA A 12 -9.59 1.11 -11.49
N VAL A 13 -8.80 1.88 -10.72
CA VAL A 13 -7.46 1.44 -10.29
C VAL A 13 -7.51 0.14 -9.49
N ALA A 14 -8.49 -0.04 -8.61
CA ALA A 14 -8.64 -1.27 -7.85
C ALA A 14 -8.86 -2.47 -8.78
N GLN A 15 -9.73 -2.35 -9.79
CA GLN A 15 -9.99 -3.40 -10.77
C GLN A 15 -8.74 -3.73 -11.61
N GLU A 16 -8.01 -2.71 -12.06
CA GLU A 16 -6.77 -2.90 -12.81
C GLU A 16 -5.68 -3.59 -11.97
N LEU A 17 -5.55 -3.23 -10.70
CA LEU A 17 -4.56 -3.80 -9.80
C LEU A 17 -4.93 -5.22 -9.33
N ASP A 18 -6.22 -5.51 -9.18
CA ASP A 18 -6.72 -6.83 -8.79
C ASP A 18 -6.46 -7.88 -9.89
N ALA A 19 -6.33 -7.47 -11.15
CA ALA A 19 -5.88 -8.35 -12.23
C ALA A 19 -4.46 -8.91 -12.01
N PHE A 20 -3.66 -8.30 -11.12
CA PHE A 20 -2.36 -8.81 -10.71
C PHE A 20 -2.41 -9.62 -9.40
N ALA A 21 -3.59 -10.02 -8.93
CA ALA A 21 -3.71 -10.98 -7.84
C ALA A 21 -2.93 -12.27 -8.14
N GLY A 22 -2.24 -12.78 -7.12
CA GLY A 22 -1.25 -13.85 -7.25
C GLY A 22 0.19 -13.37 -7.48
N ALA A 23 0.41 -12.09 -7.82
CA ALA A 23 1.75 -11.53 -7.94
C ALA A 23 2.46 -11.39 -6.59
N TYR A 24 3.79 -11.45 -6.61
CA TYR A 24 4.60 -11.37 -5.39
C TYR A 24 5.22 -10.00 -5.19
N VAL A 25 5.23 -9.52 -3.95
CA VAL A 25 5.98 -8.34 -3.53
C VAL A 25 7.45 -8.71 -3.36
N LYS A 26 8.32 -8.16 -4.21
CA LYS A 26 9.77 -8.42 -4.14
C LYS A 26 10.48 -7.49 -3.18
N LYS A 27 10.14 -6.21 -3.21
CA LYS A 27 10.82 -5.17 -2.43
C LYS A 27 9.83 -4.08 -2.04
N ALA A 28 10.07 -3.47 -0.89
CA ALA A 28 9.31 -2.32 -0.40
C ALA A 28 10.27 -1.16 -0.09
N TYR A 29 9.89 0.04 -0.49
CA TYR A 29 10.70 1.25 -0.37
C TYR A 29 9.85 2.45 0.02
N MET A 30 10.52 3.49 0.51
CA MET A 30 9.91 4.77 0.86
C MET A 30 10.83 5.89 0.36
N PRO A 31 10.76 6.25 -0.94
CA PRO A 31 11.62 7.27 -1.53
C PRO A 31 11.28 8.70 -1.05
N HIS A 32 10.08 8.90 -0.50
CA HIS A 32 9.61 10.17 0.04
C HIS A 32 8.74 9.91 1.27
N TYR A 33 8.61 10.88 2.18
CA TYR A 33 7.91 10.69 3.45
C TYR A 33 6.40 10.36 3.30
N GLU A 34 5.83 10.66 2.13
CA GLU A 34 4.42 10.39 1.80
C GLU A 34 4.24 9.25 0.80
N GLN A 35 5.32 8.64 0.35
CA GLN A 35 5.30 7.70 -0.77
C GLN A 35 5.88 6.36 -0.39
N ILE A 36 5.10 5.31 -0.65
CA ILE A 36 5.55 3.93 -0.59
C ILE A 36 5.62 3.37 -2.00
N VAL A 37 6.64 2.57 -2.25
CA VAL A 37 6.80 1.82 -3.50
C VAL A 37 6.93 0.35 -3.19
N LEU A 38 6.02 -0.46 -3.72
CA LEU A 38 6.10 -1.92 -3.69
C LEU A 38 6.49 -2.39 -5.09
N ARG A 39 7.61 -3.11 -5.20
CA ARG A 39 7.97 -3.78 -6.45
C ARG A 39 7.19 -5.08 -6.56
N ILE A 40 6.25 -5.13 -7.49
CA ILE A 40 5.38 -6.27 -7.76
C ILE A 40 5.97 -7.07 -8.91
N ASN A 41 5.98 -8.40 -8.76
CA ASN A 41 6.50 -9.33 -9.75
C ASN A 41 5.44 -10.37 -10.09
N PRO A 42 4.57 -10.08 -11.08
CA PRO A 42 3.65 -11.05 -11.64
C PRO A 42 4.38 -12.19 -12.35
N LYS A 43 3.68 -13.28 -12.65
CA LYS A 43 4.25 -14.44 -13.37
C LYS A 43 4.25 -14.25 -14.89
N GLU A 44 3.22 -13.58 -15.41
CA GLU A 44 2.94 -13.48 -16.85
C GLU A 44 3.24 -12.08 -17.43
N SER A 45 3.85 -11.20 -16.65
CA SER A 45 4.23 -9.85 -17.09
C SER A 45 5.52 -9.39 -16.43
N ASP A 46 6.10 -8.32 -16.96
CA ASP A 46 7.26 -7.68 -16.36
C ASP A 46 6.97 -7.17 -14.95
N GLN A 47 8.04 -7.11 -14.15
CA GLN A 47 7.99 -6.45 -12.84
C GLN A 47 7.66 -4.97 -13.00
N PHE A 48 6.90 -4.44 -12.06
CA PHE A 48 6.58 -3.02 -12.01
C PHE A 48 6.57 -2.49 -10.58
N ASP A 49 6.70 -1.18 -10.45
CA ASP A 49 6.62 -0.49 -9.17
C ASP A 49 5.18 0.01 -8.97
N LEU A 50 4.50 -0.51 -7.95
CA LEU A 50 3.25 0.02 -7.43
C LEU A 50 3.56 1.17 -6.48
N VAL A 51 3.11 2.36 -6.83
CA VAL A 51 3.41 3.60 -6.13
C VAL A 51 2.16 4.09 -5.40
N LEU A 52 2.29 4.17 -4.07
CA LEU A 52 1.25 4.57 -3.14
C LEU A 52 1.61 5.94 -2.57
N VAL A 53 0.85 6.98 -2.90
CA VAL A 53 1.05 8.33 -2.36
C VAL A 53 -0.13 8.64 -1.44
N ARG A 54 0.13 8.73 -0.13
CA ARG A 54 -0.92 9.00 0.84
C ARG A 54 -1.67 10.27 0.47
N GLY A 55 -2.99 10.23 0.62
CA GLY A 55 -3.90 11.35 0.40
C GLY A 55 -4.00 11.92 -1.02
N SER A 56 -3.32 11.34 -2.01
CA SER A 56 -3.30 11.89 -3.38
C SER A 56 -3.65 10.86 -4.44
N ARG A 57 -2.88 9.76 -4.57
CA ARG A 57 -3.01 8.85 -5.72
C ARG A 57 -2.28 7.51 -5.56
N ILE A 58 -2.69 6.55 -6.40
CA ILE A 58 -2.07 5.24 -6.56
C ILE A 58 -1.85 5.00 -8.06
N TYR A 59 -0.68 4.49 -8.45
CA TYR A 59 -0.36 4.22 -9.86
C TYR A 59 0.79 3.22 -10.00
N THR A 60 0.94 2.63 -11.19
CA THR A 60 2.07 1.76 -11.55
C THR A 60 3.16 2.53 -12.32
N SER A 61 4.41 2.08 -12.22
CA SER A 61 5.54 2.69 -12.91
C SER A 61 6.59 1.65 -13.30
N GLN A 62 7.22 1.84 -14.45
CA GLN A 62 8.42 1.09 -14.86
C GLN A 62 9.70 1.92 -14.75
N ARG A 63 9.60 3.17 -14.26
CA ARG A 63 10.77 4.06 -14.16
C ARG A 63 11.68 3.59 -13.05
N ASP A 64 12.97 3.55 -13.34
CA ASP A 64 13.96 3.38 -12.29
C ASP A 64 13.99 4.62 -11.39
N ARG A 65 14.15 4.40 -10.09
CA ARG A 65 14.15 5.46 -9.08
C ARG A 65 15.35 5.26 -8.16
N PRO A 66 16.14 6.32 -7.89
CA PRO A 66 17.18 6.23 -6.88
C PRO A 66 16.51 5.93 -5.53
N MET A 67 16.80 4.76 -4.98
CA MET A 67 16.27 4.34 -3.69
C MET A 67 17.20 4.84 -2.59
N PRO A 68 16.67 5.36 -1.47
CA PRO A 68 17.51 5.77 -0.35
C PRO A 68 18.32 4.59 0.18
N MET A 69 19.60 4.82 0.47
CA MET A 69 20.53 3.79 0.96
C MET A 69 20.07 3.21 2.30
N THR A 70 19.56 4.06 3.19
CA THR A 70 19.01 3.65 4.49
C THR A 70 17.48 3.70 4.44
N PRO A 71 16.78 2.55 4.58
CA PRO A 71 15.33 2.53 4.56
C PRO A 71 14.75 3.19 5.83
N PRO A 72 13.76 4.08 5.71
CA PRO A 72 13.04 4.61 6.87
C PRO A 72 12.32 3.52 7.68
N PRO A 73 11.96 3.76 8.95
CA PRO A 73 11.35 2.75 9.83
C PRO A 73 10.12 2.07 9.24
N PHE A 74 9.21 2.83 8.62
CA PHE A 74 8.00 2.26 7.99
C PHE A 74 8.34 1.32 6.83
N ALA A 75 9.33 1.68 6.00
CA ALA A 75 9.82 0.80 4.93
C ALA A 75 10.40 -0.51 5.49
N MET A 76 11.08 -0.46 6.63
CA MET A 76 11.59 -1.66 7.31
C MET A 76 10.44 -2.56 7.81
N VAL A 77 9.38 -1.97 8.36
CA VAL A 77 8.18 -2.71 8.78
C VAL A 77 7.52 -3.40 7.59
N LEU A 78 7.34 -2.71 6.46
CA LEU A 78 6.80 -3.31 5.24
C LEU A 78 7.72 -4.44 4.73
N ARG A 79 9.04 -4.26 4.75
CA ARG A 79 9.98 -5.33 4.36
C ARG A 79 9.90 -6.55 5.26
N LYS A 80 9.66 -6.36 6.57
CA LYS A 80 9.52 -7.47 7.52
C LYS A 80 8.28 -8.32 7.24
N HIS A 81 7.15 -7.69 6.91
CA HIS A 81 5.86 -8.39 6.79
C HIS A 81 5.51 -8.74 5.34
N LEU A 82 5.85 -7.89 4.37
CA LEU A 82 5.40 -8.03 2.98
C LEU A 82 6.47 -8.57 2.03
N LYS A 83 7.72 -8.82 2.47
CA LYS A 83 8.74 -9.40 1.58
C LYS A 83 8.34 -10.82 1.17
N ASN A 84 8.28 -11.07 -0.14
CA ASN A 84 7.77 -12.30 -0.75
C ASN A 84 6.31 -12.61 -0.39
N ALA A 85 5.54 -11.61 0.03
CA ALA A 85 4.11 -11.75 0.18
C ALA A 85 3.45 -11.90 -1.20
N ARG A 86 2.45 -12.76 -1.28
CA ARG A 86 1.57 -12.89 -2.45
C ARG A 86 0.41 -11.93 -2.27
N MET A 87 0.25 -10.98 -3.19
CA MET A 87 -0.93 -10.10 -3.20
C MET A 87 -2.13 -10.93 -3.64
N THR A 88 -3.14 -11.06 -2.79
CA THR A 88 -4.30 -11.94 -3.05
C THR A 88 -5.52 -11.20 -3.56
N ALA A 89 -5.66 -9.92 -3.21
CA ALA A 89 -6.75 -9.08 -3.69
C ALA A 89 -6.39 -7.59 -3.58
N VAL A 90 -7.02 -6.78 -4.42
CA VAL A 90 -7.05 -5.31 -4.30
C VAL A 90 -8.50 -4.84 -4.38
N ARG A 91 -8.96 -4.14 -3.34
CA ARG A 91 -10.37 -3.74 -3.24
C ARG A 91 -10.53 -2.33 -2.69
N GLN A 92 -11.55 -1.63 -3.17
CA GLN A 92 -12.00 -0.40 -2.54
C GLN A 92 -12.89 -0.73 -1.33
N LEU A 93 -12.70 0.00 -0.23
CA LEU A 93 -13.55 -0.16 0.96
C LEU A 93 -14.82 0.67 0.77
N GLY A 94 -15.94 -0.01 0.52
CA GLY A 94 -17.23 0.65 0.31
C GLY A 94 -17.16 1.67 -0.83
N PHE A 95 -17.64 2.89 -0.55
CA PHE A 95 -17.57 4.04 -1.46
C PHE A 95 -16.47 5.04 -1.07
N ASP A 96 -15.67 4.72 -0.06
CA ASP A 96 -14.63 5.60 0.45
C ASP A 96 -13.42 5.64 -0.48
N ARG A 97 -12.62 6.70 -0.36
CA ARG A 97 -11.35 6.81 -1.07
C ARG A 97 -10.24 6.04 -0.35
N VAL A 98 -10.47 4.75 -0.11
CA VAL A 98 -9.51 3.85 0.54
C VAL A 98 -9.37 2.57 -0.28
N LEU A 99 -8.14 2.23 -0.66
CA LEU A 99 -7.84 0.92 -1.24
C LEU A 99 -7.19 0.01 -0.21
N GLY A 100 -7.72 -1.20 -0.07
CA GLY A 100 -7.14 -2.29 0.67
C GLY A 100 -6.41 -3.24 -0.27
N PHE A 101 -5.19 -3.60 0.12
CA PHE A 101 -4.38 -4.63 -0.52
C PHE A 101 -4.22 -5.78 0.46
N ASP A 102 -4.67 -6.96 0.05
CA ASP A 102 -4.64 -8.17 0.86
C ASP A 102 -3.42 -8.99 0.48
N PHE A 103 -2.66 -9.44 1.48
CA PHE A 103 -1.41 -10.15 1.28
C PHE A 103 -1.38 -11.44 2.09
N ASP A 104 -0.98 -12.51 1.41
CA ASP A 104 -0.74 -13.83 2.01
C ASP A 104 0.77 -14.07 2.11
N THR A 105 1.20 -14.55 3.28
CA THR A 105 2.61 -14.73 3.62
C THR A 105 2.79 -16.02 4.40
N LYS A 106 4.04 -16.49 4.49
CA LYS A 106 4.39 -17.62 5.36
C LYS A 106 4.12 -17.39 6.86
N HIS A 107 3.86 -16.14 7.27
CA HIS A 107 3.64 -15.75 8.65
C HIS A 107 2.17 -15.34 8.92
N GLY A 108 1.27 -15.56 7.97
CA GLY A 108 -0.14 -15.16 8.06
C GLY A 108 -0.51 -14.07 7.07
N THR A 109 -1.75 -13.61 7.20
CA THR A 109 -2.35 -12.60 6.33
C THR A 109 -2.08 -11.20 6.87
N TYR A 110 -1.83 -10.26 5.96
CA TYR A 110 -1.68 -8.85 6.27
C TYR A 110 -2.48 -8.01 5.30
N HIS A 111 -2.96 -6.86 5.76
CA HIS A 111 -3.65 -5.89 4.92
C HIS A 111 -2.92 -4.56 4.93
N LEU A 112 -2.79 -3.95 3.75
CA LEU A 112 -2.29 -2.59 3.59
C LEU A 112 -3.42 -1.69 3.10
N TYR A 113 -3.83 -0.73 3.92
CA TYR A 113 -4.84 0.25 3.56
C TYR A 113 -4.18 1.56 3.13
N VAL A 114 -4.62 2.11 2.01
CA VAL A 114 -4.12 3.36 1.44
C VAL A 114 -5.28 4.33 1.29
N GLU A 115 -5.23 5.39 2.06
CA GLU A 115 -6.25 6.42 2.06
C GLU A 115 -5.86 7.56 1.10
N VAL A 116 -6.76 7.86 0.17
CA VAL A 116 -6.55 8.76 -0.96
C VAL A 116 -7.48 9.97 -0.86
N PHE A 117 -7.50 10.57 0.33
CA PHE A 117 -8.17 11.82 0.62
C PHE A 117 -7.25 12.74 1.43
N ARG A 118 -7.60 14.02 1.57
CA ARG A 118 -6.76 14.99 2.29
C ARG A 118 -6.39 14.45 3.68
N ASP A 119 -5.11 14.51 4.02
CA ASP A 119 -4.56 13.98 5.29
C ASP A 119 -4.72 12.47 5.48
N GLY A 120 -4.97 11.71 4.40
CA GLY A 120 -5.02 10.25 4.43
C GLY A 120 -3.68 9.59 4.75
N ASN A 121 -3.72 8.31 5.09
CA ASN A 121 -2.59 7.53 5.58
C ASN A 121 -2.32 6.27 4.75
N ILE A 122 -1.21 5.59 5.06
CA ILE A 122 -0.92 4.22 4.63
C ILE A 122 -0.76 3.39 5.90
N ILE A 123 -1.56 2.33 6.04
CA ILE A 123 -1.71 1.61 7.31
C ILE A 123 -1.52 0.13 7.04
N LEU A 124 -0.54 -0.47 7.72
CA LEU A 124 -0.34 -1.91 7.74
C LEU A 124 -1.07 -2.50 8.96
N THR A 125 -1.86 -3.54 8.72
CA THR A 125 -2.62 -4.28 9.73
C THR A 125 -2.34 -5.79 9.62
N ASP A 126 -2.53 -6.51 10.72
CA ASP A 126 -2.56 -7.98 10.70
C ASP A 126 -3.91 -8.52 10.19
N GLN A 127 -4.06 -9.84 10.21
CA GLN A 127 -5.25 -10.58 9.77
C GLN A 127 -6.53 -10.21 10.54
N ASP A 128 -6.41 -9.75 11.78
CA ASP A 128 -7.53 -9.39 12.64
C ASP A 128 -7.89 -7.90 12.50
N GLY A 129 -7.18 -7.19 11.61
CA GLY A 129 -7.36 -5.77 11.35
C GLY A 129 -6.66 -4.86 12.36
N VAL A 130 -5.85 -5.42 13.27
CA VAL A 130 -5.12 -4.63 14.27
C VAL A 130 -3.95 -3.92 13.59
N ILE A 131 -3.80 -2.63 13.87
CA ILE A 131 -2.76 -1.79 13.29
C ILE A 131 -1.38 -2.27 13.76
N ILE A 132 -0.59 -2.78 12.83
CA ILE A 132 0.83 -3.06 13.06
C ILE A 132 1.61 -1.75 13.09
N GLN A 133 1.39 -0.91 12.07
CA GLN A 133 2.05 0.39 11.96
C GLN A 133 1.30 1.26 10.94
N PRO A 134 0.98 2.53 11.28
CA PRO A 134 0.64 3.55 10.29
C PRO A 134 1.90 4.28 9.79
N LEU A 135 1.86 4.81 8.57
CA LEU A 135 2.92 5.65 8.00
C LEU A 135 3.10 6.93 8.82
N THR A 136 1.99 7.54 9.23
CA THR A 136 1.98 8.71 10.13
C THR A 136 1.10 8.42 11.34
N HIS A 137 1.61 8.69 12.55
CA HIS A 137 0.78 8.65 13.75
C HIS A 137 -0.19 9.83 13.74
N ALA A 138 -1.49 9.57 13.87
CA ALA A 138 -2.51 10.61 13.86
C ALA A 138 -3.66 10.25 14.81
N SER A 139 -4.17 11.25 15.51
CA SER A 139 -5.40 11.14 16.29
C SER A 139 -6.43 12.06 15.67
N TYR A 140 -7.49 11.48 15.09
CA TYR A 140 -8.64 12.22 14.58
C TYR A 140 -9.77 12.15 15.61
N ALA A 141 -10.72 13.08 15.55
CA ALA A 141 -11.82 13.17 16.52
C ALA A 141 -12.63 11.86 16.69
N GLY A 142 -12.62 10.96 15.70
CA GLY A 142 -13.31 9.66 15.76
C GLY A 142 -12.43 8.42 15.61
N ARG A 143 -11.09 8.53 15.50
CA ARG A 143 -10.19 7.37 15.38
C ARG A 143 -8.74 7.67 15.77
N THR A 144 -8.07 6.71 16.40
CA THR A 144 -6.64 6.80 16.73
C THR A 144 -5.85 5.84 15.85
N LEU A 145 -4.89 6.37 15.08
CA LEU A 145 -3.97 5.58 14.27
C LEU A 145 -2.63 5.44 15.01
N LYS A 146 -2.50 4.35 15.76
CA LYS A 146 -1.24 3.95 16.42
C LYS A 146 -1.14 2.42 16.40
N LYS A 147 0.08 1.91 16.60
CA LYS A 147 0.33 0.47 16.71
C LYS A 147 -0.50 -0.14 17.84
N GLY A 148 -1.14 -1.29 17.56
CA GLY A 148 -1.91 -2.09 18.51
C GLY A 148 -3.36 -1.64 18.73
N VAL A 149 -3.90 -0.78 17.86
CA VAL A 149 -5.32 -0.36 17.86
C VAL A 149 -6.02 -0.98 16.67
#